data_AF-A0A5M6HG59-F1
#
_entry.id   AF-A0A5M6HG59-F1
#
_cell.length_a   1.000
_cell.length_b   1.000
_cell.length_c   1.000
_cell.angle_alpha   90.00
_cell.angle_beta   90.00
_cell.angle_gamma   90.00
#
_symmetry.space_group_name_H-M   'P 1'
#
loop_
_entity.id
_entity.type
_entity.pdbx_description
1 polymer ?
#
loop_
_entity_poly.entity_id
_entity_poly.type
_entity_poly.pdbx_seq_one_letter_code
_entity_poly.pdbx_strand_id
1 'polypeptide(L)'
;YAIDAGDSVVAPGFKGLLKRACAIGRRRPDLTDGTLKTYEADLNRRLDRIMAQVPTHPAGLKLMRIIKKVRRHLFVFVRNRELSATNNGSERALRPCAVYRKITNGFRSEWGAALYANIRSVVETA
;
A
#
# COMPACT_ATOMS: atom_id res chain seq x y z
N TYR A 1 -5.78 6.14 -10.83
CA TYR A 1 -6.70 5.16 -11.42
C TYR A 1 -8.13 5.29 -10.89
N ALA A 2 -8.45 5.04 -9.60
CA ALA A 2 -9.85 5.10 -9.15
C ALA A 2 -10.47 6.52 -9.25
N ILE A 3 -9.70 7.55 -8.90
CA ILE A 3 -10.11 8.97 -9.11
C ILE A 3 -10.29 9.26 -10.59
N ASP A 4 -9.29 8.92 -11.41
CA ASP A 4 -9.31 9.14 -12.87
C ASP A 4 -10.42 8.34 -13.58
N ALA A 5 -10.86 7.24 -12.98
CA ALA A 5 -11.97 6.42 -13.44
C ALA A 5 -13.34 6.97 -13.00
N GLY A 6 -13.41 8.09 -12.27
CA GLY A 6 -14.67 8.74 -11.88
C GLY A 6 -15.14 8.48 -10.46
N ASP A 7 -14.36 7.79 -9.61
CA ASP A 7 -14.71 7.68 -8.18
C ASP A 7 -14.37 8.98 -7.44
N SER A 8 -15.41 9.75 -7.11
CA SER A 8 -15.31 11.01 -6.36
C SER A 8 -15.53 10.86 -4.85
N VAL A 9 -16.00 9.69 -4.41
CA VAL A 9 -16.44 9.47 -3.02
C VAL A 9 -15.33 8.85 -2.15
N VAL A 10 -14.80 7.69 -2.55
CA VAL A 10 -13.90 6.90 -1.70
C VAL A 10 -12.43 7.27 -1.96
N ALA A 11 -12.03 7.33 -3.22
CA ALA A 11 -10.64 7.45 -3.63
C ALA A 11 -9.98 8.78 -3.26
N PRO A 12 -10.65 9.96 -3.37
CA PRO A 12 -10.06 11.22 -2.93
C PRO A 12 -9.81 11.26 -1.41
N GLY A 13 -10.80 10.82 -0.62
CA GLY A 13 -10.68 10.74 0.83
C GLY A 13 -9.56 9.78 1.26
N PHE A 14 -9.48 8.62 0.62
CA PHE A 14 -8.42 7.64 0.87
C PHE A 14 -7.04 8.16 0.50
N LYS A 15 -6.89 8.85 -0.65
CA LYS A 15 -5.64 9.50 -1.06
C LYS A 15 -5.19 10.55 -0.04
N GLY A 16 -6.11 11.36 0.48
CA GLY A 16 -5.83 12.32 1.55
C GLY A 16 -5.36 11.65 2.84
N LEU A 17 -6.00 10.54 3.21
CA LEU A 17 -5.62 9.76 4.39
C LEU A 17 -4.20 9.17 4.27
N LEU A 18 -3.86 8.60 3.11
CA LEU A 18 -2.51 8.08 2.85
C LEU A 18 -1.44 9.19 2.90
N LYS A 19 -1.71 10.36 2.30
CA LYS A 19 -0.80 11.51 2.40
C LYS A 19 -0.54 11.92 3.86
N ARG A 20 -1.58 11.94 4.69
CA ARG A 20 -1.47 12.21 6.13
C ARG A 20 -0.63 11.14 6.83
N ALA A 21 -0.89 9.86 6.55
CA ALA A 21 -0.15 8.75 7.13
C ALA A 21 1.35 8.84 6.77
N CYS A 22 1.69 9.13 5.52
CA CYS A 22 3.08 9.37 5.11
C CYS A 22 3.71 10.59 5.78
N ALA A 23 2.96 11.67 5.99
CA ALA A 23 3.44 12.85 6.71
C ALA A 23 3.74 12.54 8.19
N ILE A 24 2.91 11.73 8.85
CA ILE A 24 3.18 11.20 10.19
C ILE A 24 4.43 10.33 10.16
N GLY A 25 4.56 9.42 9.19
CA GLY A 25 5.73 8.57 9.02
C GLY A 25 7.05 9.33 8.89
N ARG A 26 7.05 10.49 8.22
CA ARG A 26 8.23 11.37 8.12
C ARG A 26 8.62 12.03 9.45
N ARG A 27 7.65 12.35 10.30
CA ARG A 27 7.88 12.97 11.62
C ARG A 27 8.10 11.94 12.74
N ARG A 28 7.83 10.66 12.46
CA ARG A 28 7.90 9.56 13.43
C ARG A 28 9.20 9.50 14.25
N PRO A 29 10.41 9.79 13.71
CA PRO A 29 11.64 9.76 14.51
C PRO A 29 11.57 10.63 15.76
N ASP A 30 10.93 11.80 15.67
CA ASP A 30 10.87 12.81 16.72
C ASP A 30 9.63 12.69 17.63
N LEU A 31 8.82 11.64 17.43
CA LEU A 31 7.56 11.44 18.15
C LEU A 31 7.67 10.32 19.19
N THR A 32 6.99 10.52 20.32
CA THR A 32 6.85 9.50 21.36
C THR A 32 5.89 8.40 20.92
N ASP A 33 6.08 7.19 21.46
CA ASP A 33 5.24 6.05 21.11
C ASP A 33 3.77 6.24 21.52
N GLY A 34 3.50 6.98 22.59
CA GLY A 34 2.15 7.39 22.99
C GLY A 34 1.49 8.30 21.96
N THR A 35 2.25 9.22 21.36
CA THR A 35 1.77 10.08 20.28
C THR A 35 1.49 9.26 19.02
N LEU A 36 2.37 8.33 18.66
CA LEU A 36 2.21 7.44 17.51
C LEU A 36 0.98 6.53 17.65
N LYS A 37 0.72 5.99 18.86
CA LYS A 37 -0.50 5.23 19.16
C LYS A 37 -1.76 6.09 18.95
N THR A 38 -1.72 7.35 19.38
CA THR A 38 -2.84 8.28 19.20
C THR A 38 -3.08 8.58 17.72
N TYR A 39 -2.01 8.79 16.95
CA TYR A 39 -2.08 9.03 15.51
C TYR A 39 -2.58 7.81 14.72
N GLU A 40 -2.11 6.61 15.05
CA GLU A 40 -2.61 5.37 14.44
C GLU A 40 -4.13 5.20 14.70
N ALA A 41 -4.60 5.51 15.92
CA ALA A 41 -6.02 5.46 16.24
C ALA A 41 -6.83 6.50 15.43
N ASP A 42 -6.34 7.73 15.27
CA ASP A 42 -6.98 8.76 14.43
C ASP A 42 -7.04 8.32 12.96
N LEU A 43 -5.96 7.74 12.42
CA LEU A 43 -5.92 7.22 11.05
C LEU A 43 -6.97 6.12 10.83
N ASN A 44 -7.11 5.19 11.78
CA ASN A 44 -8.12 4.14 11.72
C ASN A 44 -9.55 4.70 11.78
N ARG A 45 -9.84 5.65 12.68
CA ARG A 45 -11.15 6.31 12.76
C ARG A 45 -11.50 7.07 11.48
N ARG A 46 -10.52 7.71 10.84
CA ARG A 46 -10.71 8.37 9.54
C ARG A 46 -10.98 7.35 8.43
N LEU A 47 -10.27 6.22 8.45
CA LEU A 47 -10.55 5.13 7.54
C LEU A 47 -11.98 4.60 7.72
N ASP A 48 -12.47 4.46 8.95
CA ASP A 48 -13.86 4.06 9.22
C ASP A 48 -14.86 5.02 8.56
N ARG A 49 -14.65 6.33 8.68
CA ARG A 49 -15.52 7.34 8.04
C ARG A 49 -15.54 7.24 6.51
N ILE A 50 -14.39 6.96 5.90
CA ILE A 50 -14.30 6.73 4.44
C ILE A 50 -15.04 5.45 4.06
N MET A 51 -14.87 4.38 4.85
CA MET A 51 -15.47 3.08 4.61
C MET A 51 -16.98 3.03 4.93
N ALA A 52 -17.51 4.04 5.61
CA ALA A 52 -18.95 4.23 5.84
C ALA A 52 -19.66 4.90 4.65
N GLN A 53 -18.92 5.45 3.69
CA GLN A 53 -19.52 6.05 2.49
C GLN A 53 -20.07 4.98 1.55
N VAL A 54 -21.14 5.32 0.82
CA VAL A 54 -21.71 4.47 -0.23
C VAL A 54 -21.04 4.83 -1.56
N PRO A 55 -20.24 3.93 -2.17
CA PRO A 55 -19.62 4.22 -3.46
C PRO A 55 -20.68 4.19 -4.56
N THR A 56 -20.66 5.21 -5.41
CA THR A 56 -21.54 5.31 -6.58
C THR A 56 -20.88 4.76 -7.86
N HIS A 57 -19.59 4.41 -7.80
CA HIS A 57 -18.81 3.98 -8.96
C HIS A 57 -18.14 2.59 -8.76
N PRO A 58 -18.08 1.72 -9.78
CA PRO A 58 -17.43 0.39 -9.68
C PRO A 58 -15.97 0.43 -9.21
N ALA A 59 -15.23 1.47 -9.59
CA ALA A 59 -13.84 1.65 -9.14
C ALA A 59 -13.76 1.88 -7.62
N GLY A 60 -14.70 2.62 -7.04
CA GLY A 60 -14.82 2.83 -5.60
C GLY A 60 -15.17 1.54 -4.85
N LEU A 61 -16.10 0.74 -5.38
CA LEU A 61 -16.44 -0.58 -4.83
C LEU A 61 -15.21 -1.52 -4.80
N LYS A 62 -14.45 -1.56 -5.90
CA LYS A 62 -13.21 -2.34 -5.98
C LYS A 62 -12.19 -1.86 -4.96
N LEU A 63 -12.01 -0.55 -4.83
CA LEU A 63 -11.10 0.05 -3.87
C LEU A 63 -11.48 -0.30 -2.42
N MET A 64 -12.76 -0.18 -2.05
CA MET A 64 -13.24 -0.60 -0.72
C MET A 64 -12.95 -2.07 -0.43
N ARG A 65 -13.15 -2.96 -1.40
CA ARG A 65 -12.86 -4.40 -1.23
C ARG A 65 -11.38 -4.65 -0.96
N ILE A 66 -10.50 -3.92 -1.64
CA ILE A 66 -9.05 -3.99 -1.42
C ILE A 66 -8.72 -3.48 -0.01
N ILE A 67 -9.23 -2.30 0.37
CA ILE A 67 -9.01 -1.70 1.69
C ILE A 67 -9.44 -2.66 2.79
N LYS A 68 -10.63 -3.28 2.69
CA LYS A 68 -11.10 -4.28 3.67
C LYS A 68 -10.10 -5.42 3.87
N LYS A 69 -9.49 -5.92 2.79
CA LYS A 69 -8.51 -7.01 2.85
C LYS A 69 -7.20 -6.61 3.52
N VAL A 70 -6.72 -5.39 3.27
CA VAL A 70 -5.39 -4.92 3.75
C VAL A 70 -5.46 -4.07 5.02
N ARG A 71 -6.65 -3.75 5.52
CA ARG A 71 -6.90 -2.79 6.61
C ARG A 71 -5.97 -2.97 7.81
N ARG A 72 -5.82 -4.21 8.29
CA ARG A 72 -4.98 -4.55 9.46
C ARG A 72 -3.50 -4.23 9.28
N HIS A 73 -3.03 -4.08 8.05
CA HIS A 73 -1.63 -3.82 7.72
C HIS A 73 -1.37 -2.39 7.25
N LEU A 74 -2.42 -1.59 7.02
CA LEU A 74 -2.30 -0.33 6.28
C LEU A 74 -1.46 0.73 7.02
N PHE A 75 -1.49 0.73 8.36
CA PHE A 75 -0.83 1.74 9.19
C PHE A 75 0.23 1.17 10.13
N VAL A 76 0.64 -0.10 9.97
CA VAL A 76 1.60 -0.76 10.87
C VAL A 76 2.93 0.02 10.97
N PHE A 77 3.35 0.66 9.86
CA PHE A 77 4.55 1.49 9.83
C PHE A 77 4.49 2.70 10.79
N VAL A 78 3.32 3.13 11.26
CA VAL A 78 3.22 4.26 12.20
C VAL A 78 3.92 3.93 13.51
N ARG A 79 3.84 2.68 13.96
CA ARG A 79 4.42 2.23 15.24
C ARG A 79 5.62 1.32 15.06
N ASN A 80 5.69 0.54 14.00
CA ASN A 80 6.87 -0.26 13.70
C ASN A 80 7.92 0.63 13.02
N ARG A 81 8.99 0.96 13.75
CA ARG A 81 10.07 1.84 13.28
C ARG A 81 10.92 1.22 12.17
N GLU A 82 10.96 -0.10 12.05
CA GLU A 82 11.72 -0.81 11.02
C GLU A 82 11.05 -0.72 9.64
N LEU A 83 9.74 -0.45 9.60
CA LEU A 83 9.00 -0.28 8.36
C LEU A 83 9.09 1.16 7.84
N SER A 84 9.38 1.30 6.55
CA SER A 84 9.26 2.58 5.85
C SER A 84 7.80 2.98 5.70
N ALA A 85 7.53 4.29 5.75
CA ALA A 85 6.21 4.86 5.42
C ALA A 85 5.90 4.84 3.92
N THR A 86 6.87 4.45 3.09
CA THR A 86 6.74 4.39 1.63
C THR A 86 7.04 2.98 1.14
N ASN A 87 6.43 2.59 0.02
CA ASN A 87 6.67 1.31 -0.64
C ASN A 87 7.90 1.32 -1.56
N ASN A 88 8.75 2.36 -1.53
CA ASN A 88 9.90 2.51 -2.42
C ASN A 88 10.84 1.30 -2.44
N GLY A 89 11.04 0.65 -1.28
CA GLY A 89 11.83 -0.58 -1.17
C GLY A 89 11.19 -1.73 -1.94
N SER A 90 9.91 -1.98 -1.70
CA SER A 90 9.13 -3.00 -2.42
C SER A 90 9.05 -2.73 -3.92
N GLU A 91 8.87 -1.47 -4.33
CA GLU A 91 8.86 -1.11 -5.75
C GLU A 91 10.21 -1.38 -6.40
N ARG A 92 11.32 -1.04 -5.72
CA ARG A 92 12.67 -1.32 -6.21
C ARG A 92 12.93 -2.83 -6.33
N ALA A 93 12.49 -3.62 -5.36
CA ALA A 93 12.58 -5.10 -5.40
C ALA A 93 11.86 -5.72 -6.60
N LEU A 94 10.74 -5.10 -7.03
CA LEU A 94 9.95 -5.52 -8.17
C LEU A 94 10.50 -5.04 -9.53
N ARG A 95 11.39 -4.04 -9.56
CA ARG A 95 11.90 -3.46 -10.83
C ARG A 95 12.57 -4.50 -11.72
N PRO A 96 13.43 -5.41 -11.23
CA PRO A 96 14.06 -6.39 -12.11
C PRO A 96 13.04 -7.33 -12.76
N CYS A 97 11.98 -7.70 -12.04
CA CYS A 97 10.87 -8.50 -12.61
C CYS A 97 10.15 -7.72 -13.73
N ALA A 98 9.90 -6.43 -13.52
CA ALA A 98 9.27 -5.56 -14.52
C ALA A 98 10.14 -5.36 -15.75
N VAL A 99 11.46 -5.17 -15.57
CA VAL A 99 12.45 -5.04 -16.64
C VAL A 99 12.54 -6.35 -17.42
N TYR A 100 12.66 -7.48 -16.73
CA TYR A 100 12.67 -8.80 -17.35
C TYR A 100 11.45 -8.99 -18.26
N ARG A 101 10.24 -8.81 -17.71
CA ARG A 101 9.00 -8.94 -18.48
C ARG A 101 8.98 -8.04 -19.72
N LYS A 102 9.53 -6.82 -19.63
CA LYS A 102 9.58 -5.87 -20.75
C LYS A 102 10.54 -6.33 -21.86
N ILE A 103 11.70 -6.88 -21.50
CA ILE A 103 12.73 -7.31 -22.46
C ILE A 103 12.37 -8.65 -23.10
N THR A 104 11.92 -9.61 -22.30
CA THR A 104 11.70 -11.00 -22.74
C THR A 104 10.27 -11.28 -23.19
N ASN A 105 9.37 -10.31 -23.04
CA ASN A 105 7.91 -10.48 -23.13
C ASN A 105 7.36 -11.50 -22.12
N GLY A 106 8.05 -11.69 -21.00
CA GLY A 106 7.65 -12.59 -19.92
C GLY A 106 8.04 -14.05 -20.16
N PHE A 107 7.54 -14.94 -19.30
CA PHE A 107 7.83 -16.37 -19.36
C PHE A 107 6.90 -17.09 -20.33
N ARG A 108 7.45 -18.09 -21.02
CA ARG A 108 6.68 -19.01 -21.90
C ARG A 108 6.29 -20.32 -21.21
N SER A 109 6.81 -20.57 -20.00
CA SER A 109 6.48 -21.72 -19.17
C SER A 109 6.20 -21.29 -17.73
N GLU A 110 5.22 -21.94 -17.08
CA GLU A 110 4.92 -21.70 -15.67
C GLU A 110 6.08 -22.10 -14.76
N TRP A 111 6.78 -23.19 -15.11
CA TRP A 111 7.98 -23.63 -14.38
C TRP A 111 9.07 -22.55 -14.35
N GLY A 112 9.34 -21.90 -15.49
CA GLY A 112 10.33 -20.83 -15.56
C GLY A 112 9.93 -19.60 -14.76
N ALA A 113 8.64 -19.27 -14.74
CA ALA A 113 8.11 -18.18 -13.90
C ALA A 113 8.25 -18.49 -12.41
N ALA A 114 7.94 -19.72 -11.98
CA ALA A 114 8.07 -20.15 -10.60
C ALA A 114 9.53 -20.18 -10.13
N LEU A 115 10.44 -20.72 -10.96
CA LEU A 115 11.88 -20.72 -10.67
C LEU A 115 12.40 -19.30 -10.49
N TYR A 116 12.05 -18.39 -11.40
CA TYR A 116 12.45 -16.99 -11.30
C TYR A 116 11.88 -16.35 -10.04
N ALA A 117 10.60 -16.56 -9.72
CA ALA A 117 10.00 -16.04 -8.49
C ALA A 117 10.72 -16.53 -7.23
N ASN A 118 11.10 -17.81 -7.17
CA ASN A 118 11.85 -18.38 -6.05
C ASN A 118 13.23 -17.73 -5.90
N ILE A 119 13.98 -17.61 -7.01
CA ILE A 119 15.30 -16.95 -7.00
C ILE A 119 15.16 -15.50 -6.53
N ARG A 120 14.17 -14.76 -7.06
CA ARG A 120 13.91 -13.37 -6.68
C ARG A 120 13.52 -13.25 -5.21
N SER A 121 12.74 -14.19 -4.68
CA SER A 121 12.36 -14.20 -3.27
C SER A 121 13.59 -14.29 -2.37
N VAL A 122 14.53 -15.20 -2.67
CA VAL A 122 15.75 -15.37 -1.85
C VAL A 122 16.64 -14.12 -1.93
N VAL A 123 16.90 -13.62 -3.14
CA VAL A 123 17.79 -12.47 -3.36
C VAL A 123 17.27 -11.20 -2.70
N GLU A 124 15.95 -10.99 -2.63
CA GLU A 124 15.37 -9.80 -2.02
C GLU A 124 15.19 -9.90 -0.50
N THR A 125 15.41 -11.09 0.09
CA THR A 125 15.31 -11.32 1.54
C THR A 125 16.65 -11.54 2.25
N ALA A 126 17.74 -11.68 1.50
CA ALA A 126 19.11 -11.83 2.00
C ALA A 126 19.79 -10.45 2.18
#